data_AF-A0A538PNC8-F1
#
_entry.id   AF-A0A538PNC8-F1
#
_cell.length_a   1.000
_cell.length_b   1.000
_cell.length_c   1.000
_cell.angle_alpha   90.00
_cell.angle_beta   90.00
_cell.angle_gamma   90.00
#
_symmetry.space_group_name_H-M   'P 1'
#
loop_
_entity.id
_entity.type
_entity.pdbx_description
1 polymer ?
#
loop_
_entity_poly.entity_id
_entity_poly.type
_entity_poly.pdbx_seq_one_letter_code
_entity_poly.pdbx_strand_id
1 'polypeptide(L)' 'MFVSAVWDALPEAARARRNLDRFKAELFAAHRAQLLSLARADLVAAMPAGLVAASEIEPDRGITFHFVVIDRRQSTFA' A
#
# COMPACT_ATOMS: atom_id res chain seq x y z
N MET A 1 6.43 -3.46 1.08
CA MET A 1 5.70 -4.33 0.12
C MET A 1 4.86 -3.45 -0.78
N PHE A 2 4.76 -3.73 -2.09
CA PHE A 2 3.92 -2.95 -3.00
C PHE A 2 2.45 -2.99 -2.58
N VAL A 3 1.73 -1.86 -2.72
CA VAL A 3 0.30 -1.80 -2.41
C VAL A 3 -0.50 -2.81 -3.25
N SER A 4 -0.18 -2.94 -4.54
CA SER A 4 -0.83 -3.93 -5.41
C SER A 4 -0.58 -5.37 -4.96
N ALA A 5 0.63 -5.67 -4.46
CA ALA A 5 0.94 -6.99 -3.91
C ALA A 5 0.18 -7.28 -2.61
N VAL A 6 -0.01 -6.27 -1.75
CA VAL A 6 -0.87 -6.42 -0.55
C VAL A 6 -2.31 -6.69 -0.98
N TRP A 7 -2.79 -5.97 -2.00
CA TRP A 7 -4.12 -6.16 -2.54
C TRP A 7 -4.33 -7.58 -3.06
N ASP A 8 -3.41 -8.09 -3.89
CA ASP A 8 -3.50 -9.42 -4.49
C ASP A 8 -3.43 -10.55 -3.44
N ALA A 9 -2.76 -10.33 -2.32
CA ALA A 9 -2.69 -11.26 -1.20
C ALA A 9 -3.98 -11.33 -0.37
N LEU A 10 -4.94 -10.42 -0.56
CA LEU A 10 -6.21 -10.45 0.16
C LEU A 10 -7.11 -11.60 -0.33
N PRO A 11 -7.87 -12.25 0.59
CA PRO A 11 -8.89 -13.22 0.20
C PRO A 11 -9.85 -12.65 -0.85
N GLU A 12 -10.27 -13.47 -1.80
CA GLU A 12 -11.18 -13.05 -2.88
C GLU A 12 -12.47 -12.42 -2.32
N ALA A 13 -13.05 -13.00 -1.26
CA ALA A 13 -14.21 -12.43 -0.59
C ALA A 13 -13.99 -11.00 -0.05
N ALA A 14 -12.76 -10.67 0.37
CA ALA A 14 -12.39 -9.32 0.78
C ALA A 14 -12.20 -8.39 -0.43
N ARG A 15 -11.67 -8.90 -1.55
CA ARG A 15 -11.55 -8.17 -2.82
C ARG A 15 -12.88 -8.01 -3.56
N ALA A 16 -13.88 -8.86 -3.32
CA ALA A 16 -15.20 -8.73 -3.94
C ALA A 16 -16.04 -7.57 -3.36
N ARG A 17 -15.74 -7.18 -2.11
CA ARG A 17 -16.50 -6.14 -1.38
C ARG A 17 -15.97 -4.71 -1.59
N ARG A 18 -14.81 -4.56 -2.20
CA ARG A 18 -14.13 -3.28 -2.46
C ARG A 18 -13.36 -3.36 -3.77
N ASN A 19 -13.06 -2.24 -4.41
CA ASN A 19 -12.09 -2.21 -5.51
C ASN A 19 -10.72 -1.74 -5.00
N LEU A 20 -9.71 -1.81 -5.86
CA LEU A 20 -8.35 -1.41 -5.52
C LEU A 20 -8.27 0.07 -5.09
N ASP A 21 -9.02 0.97 -5.73
CA ASP A 21 -8.99 2.40 -5.40
C ASP A 21 -9.54 2.68 -3.99
N ARG A 22 -10.65 2.02 -3.63
CA ARG A 22 -11.20 2.09 -2.27
C ARG A 22 -10.19 1.55 -1.25
N PHE A 23 -9.52 0.45 -1.57
CA PHE A 23 -8.48 -0.09 -0.71
C PHE A 23 -7.30 0.87 -0.53
N LYS A 24 -6.85 1.53 -1.59
CA LYS A 24 -5.82 2.58 -1.52
C LYS A 24 -6.23 3.75 -0.62
N ALA A 25 -7.48 4.20 -0.74
CA ALA A 25 -8.02 5.25 0.14
C ALA A 25 -8.06 4.81 1.61
N GLU A 26 -8.47 3.56 1.90
CA GLU A 26 -8.46 2.97 3.24
C GLU A 26 -7.03 2.90 3.82
N LEU A 27 -6.04 2.50 3.00
CA LEU A 27 -4.63 2.48 3.41
C LEU A 27 -4.11 3.88 3.74
N PHE A 28 -4.46 4.88 2.93
CA PHE A 28 -4.04 6.26 3.20
C PHE A 28 -4.68 6.81 4.49
N ALA A 29 -5.96 6.52 4.72
CA ALA A 29 -6.64 6.89 5.97
C ALA A 29 -5.97 6.22 7.18
N ALA A 30 -5.64 4.93 7.09
CA ALA A 30 -4.90 4.22 8.15
C ALA A 30 -3.49 4.80 8.38
N HIS A 31 -2.81 5.22 7.31
CA HIS A 31 -1.52 5.90 7.41
C HIS A 31 -1.63 7.24 8.14
N ARG A 32 -2.63 8.07 7.78
CA ARG A 32 -2.94 9.34 8.44
C ARG A 32 -3.28 9.16 9.91
N ALA A 33 -3.93 8.05 10.26
CA ALA A 33 -4.23 7.66 11.64
C ALA A 33 -3.06 6.99 12.36
N GLN A 34 -1.87 6.92 11.74
CA GLN A 34 -0.65 6.29 12.28
C GLN A 34 -0.82 4.80 12.63
N LEU A 35 -1.79 4.11 12.04
CA LEU A 35 -2.02 2.67 12.22
C LEU A 35 -1.08 1.83 11.34
N LEU A 36 -0.57 2.43 10.26
CA LEU A 36 0.45 1.84 9.39
C LEU A 36 1.32 2.95 8.79
N SER A 37 2.45 2.56 8.20
CA SER A 37 3.30 3.48 7.45
C SER A 37 3.27 3.16 5.96
N LEU A 38 3.08 4.20 5.15
CA LEU A 38 3.28 4.15 3.71
C LEU A 38 4.64 4.75 3.36
N ALA A 39 5.25 4.25 2.29
CA ALA A 39 6.52 4.77 1.79
C ALA A 39 6.46 5.11 0.30
N ARG A 40 7.27 6.10 -0.06
CA ARG A 40 7.55 6.48 -1.44
C ARG A 40 8.60 5.54 -2.03
N ALA A 41 8.57 5.40 -3.34
CA ALA A 41 9.68 4.79 -4.06
C ALA A 41 10.71 5.88 -4.37
N ASP A 42 11.90 5.79 -3.78
CA ASP A 42 12.99 6.75 -4.05
C ASP A 42 13.59 6.54 -5.46
N LEU A 43 13.49 5.32 -6.01
CA LEU A 43 13.99 4.97 -7.34
C LEU A 43 12.96 4.15 -8.13
N VAL A 44 11.81 4.76 -8.43
CA VAL A 44 10.75 4.16 -9.25
C VAL A 44 11.27 3.58 -10.57
N ALA A 45 12.21 4.27 -11.23
CA ALA A 45 12.70 3.90 -12.56
C ALA A 45 13.42 2.54 -12.61
N ALA A 46 13.94 2.05 -11.47
CA ALA A 46 14.57 0.74 -11.37
C ALA A 46 13.58 -0.38 -11.01
N MET A 47 12.29 -0.07 -10.85
CA MET A 47 11.26 -0.99 -10.40
C MET A 47 10.33 -1.40 -11.55
N PRO A 48 9.64 -2.56 -11.45
CA PRO A 48 8.68 -2.97 -12.48
C PRO A 48 7.55 -1.94 -12.63
N ALA A 49 7.49 -1.28 -13.80
CA ALA A 49 6.58 -0.16 -14.03
C ALA A 49 5.10 -0.49 -13.76
N GLY A 50 4.67 -1.71 -14.09
CA GLY A 50 3.30 -2.17 -13.81
C GLY A 50 2.96 -2.23 -12.33
N LEU A 51 3.90 -2.65 -11.47
CA LEU A 51 3.67 -2.70 -10.02
C LEU A 51 3.65 -1.32 -9.39
N VAL A 52 4.50 -0.42 -9.90
CA VAL A 52 4.51 0.99 -9.48
C VAL A 52 3.17 1.62 -9.80
N ALA A 53 2.75 1.59 -11.08
CA ALA A 53 1.49 2.19 -11.51
C ALA A 53 0.28 1.59 -10.78
N ALA A 54 0.24 0.26 -10.61
CA ALA A 54 -0.83 -0.39 -9.86
C ALA A 54 -0.83 -0.02 -8.37
N SER A 55 0.31 0.33 -7.79
CA SER A 55 0.45 0.64 -6.36
C SER A 55 0.34 2.13 -6.02
N GLU A 56 0.36 3.01 -7.01
CA GLU A 56 0.40 4.46 -6.77
C GLU A 56 -0.85 4.94 -6.00
N ILE A 57 -0.60 5.65 -4.90
CA ILE A 57 -1.60 6.39 -4.13
C ILE A 57 -1.20 7.86 -4.18
N GLU A 58 -2.02 8.71 -4.80
CA GLU A 58 -1.82 10.16 -4.90
C GLU A 58 -2.98 10.90 -4.19
N PRO A 59 -2.89 11.15 -2.87
CA PRO A 59 -3.92 11.86 -2.12
C PRO A 59 -3.93 13.37 -2.42
N ASP A 60 -2.77 13.93 -2.75
CA ASP A 60 -2.53 15.33 -3.07
C ASP A 60 -1.48 15.40 -4.20
N ARG A 61 -1.55 16.44 -5.03
CA ARG A 61 -0.66 16.60 -6.18
C ARG A 61 0.81 16.53 -5.76
N GLY A 62 1.54 15.57 -6.33
CA GLY A 62 2.98 15.42 -6.12
C GLY A 62 3.40 14.63 -4.87
N ILE A 63 2.43 14.11 -4.09
CA ILE A 63 2.69 13.17 -3.00
C ILE A 63 2.24 11.80 -3.46
N THR A 64 3.18 10.86 -3.65
CA THR A 64 2.86 9.51 -4.11
C THR A 64 3.42 8.43 -3.18
N PHE A 65 2.57 7.47 -2.80
CA PHE A 65 2.98 6.29 -2.04
C PHE A 65 2.84 5.03 -2.89
N HIS A 66 3.75 4.09 -2.70
CA HIS A 66 3.80 2.85 -3.48
C HIS A 66 3.91 1.61 -2.59
N PHE A 67 4.33 1.78 -1.35
CA PHE A 67 4.59 0.68 -0.43
C PHE A 67 3.85 0.82 0.88
N VAL A 68 3.42 -0.32 1.41
CA VAL A 68 3.16 -0.51 2.84
C VAL A 68 4.47 -0.95 3.51
N VAL A 69 4.85 -0.26 4.58
CA VAL A 69 5.97 -0.62 5.44
C VAL A 69 5.47 -1.68 6.43
N ILE A 70 6.12 -2.84 6.43
CA ILE A 70 5.81 -3.94 7.35
C ILE A 70 6.96 -3.99 8.34
N ASP A 71 6.74 -3.55 9.58
CA ASP A 71 7.73 -3.76 10.64
C ASP A 71 7.66 -5.21 11.11
N ARG A 72 8.69 -5.98 10.77
CA ARG A 72 8.82 -7.40 11.16
C ARG A 72 9.10 -7.60 12.65
N ARG A 73 9.26 -6.53 13.44
CA ARG A 73 9.59 -6.60 14.87
C ARG A 73 8.39 -6.80 15.81
N GLN A 74 7.16 -6.89 15.30
CA GLN A 74 6.01 -7.34 16.11
C GLN A 74 5.83 -8.85 15.98
N SER A 75 6.79 -9.60 16.53
CA SER A 75 6.66 -11.03 16.79
C SER A 75 7.26 -11.34 18.16
N THR A 76 6.74 -10.64 19.17
CA THR A 76 6.89 -11.05 20.57
C THR A 76 5.52 -10.95 21.22
N PHE A 77 4.74 -12.02 21.08
CA PHE A 77 3.81 -12.39 22.13
C PHE A 77 4.56 -13.40 23.00
N ALA A 78 4.94 -12.96 24.20
CA ALA A 78 5.29 -13.79 25.33
C ALA A 78 4.51 -13.23 26.54
#